data_AF-A0A8J6HGD0-F1
#
_entry.id   AF-A0A8J6HGD0-F1
#
_cell.length_a   1.000
_cell.length_b   1.000
_cell.length_c   1.000
_cell.angle_alpha   90.00
_cell.angle_beta   90.00
_cell.angle_gamma   90.00
#
_symmetry.space_group_name_H-M   'P 1'
#
loop_
_entity.id
_entity.type
_entity.pdbx_description
1 polymer ?
#
loop_
_entity_poly.entity_id
_entity_poly.type
_entity_poly.pdbx_seq_one_letter_code
_entity_poly.pdbx_strand_id
1 'polypeptide(L)'
;MPISDFRKKKLLYVFNVFFEQYKKTYESMIQIWDGLRQRADANKDGQVSVEEWASMWNEYAKNPENALEWQTQYLRFMFDLEDASGDGSIDVDEFISVCSCYGLEPSECKEAFQKMSCGKKEVNYEQFVALWKQFFTSENPSDPGNFIFGKTKF
;
A
#
# COMPACT_ATOMS: atom_id res chain seq x y z
N MET A 1 -39.51 22.38 -0.44
CA MET A 1 -39.82 21.39 0.62
C MET A 1 -38.55 21.15 1.44
N PRO A 2 -38.58 21.29 2.78
CA PRO A 2 -37.40 21.07 3.61
C PRO A 2 -36.96 19.60 3.60
N ILE A 3 -35.66 19.34 3.75
CA ILE A 3 -35.11 17.99 3.85
C ILE A 3 -35.65 17.34 5.15
N SER A 4 -36.24 16.15 5.03
CA SER A 4 -36.69 15.33 6.16
C SER A 4 -35.52 14.92 7.07
N ASP A 5 -35.76 14.73 8.36
CA ASP A 5 -34.71 14.35 9.31
C ASP A 5 -34.05 13.00 8.99
N PHE A 6 -34.79 12.04 8.42
CA PHE A 6 -34.22 10.78 7.94
C PHE A 6 -33.17 11.00 6.85
N ARG A 7 -33.47 11.86 5.86
CA ARG A 7 -32.51 12.24 4.81
C ARG A 7 -31.31 13.00 5.38
N LYS A 8 -31.49 13.89 6.36
CA LYS A 8 -30.38 14.59 7.02
C LYS A 8 -29.43 13.61 7.70
N LYS A 9 -29.94 12.62 8.43
CA LYS A 9 -29.12 11.59 9.10
C LYS A 9 -28.30 10.77 8.10
N LYS A 10 -28.90 10.37 6.97
CA LYS A 10 -28.17 9.67 5.90
C LYS A 10 -27.04 10.51 5.31
N LEU A 11 -27.31 11.78 5.00
CA LEU A 11 -26.30 12.69 4.47
C LEU A 11 -25.18 12.96 5.47
N LEU A 12 -25.52 13.11 6.75
CA LEU A 12 -24.53 13.30 7.81
C LEU A 12 -23.63 12.07 8.00
N TYR A 13 -24.19 10.86 7.90
CA TYR A 13 -23.40 9.62 7.92
C TYR A 13 -22.37 9.60 6.78
N VAL A 14 -22.81 9.83 5.53
CA VAL A 14 -21.91 9.85 4.37
C VAL A 14 -20.89 10.98 4.50
N PHE A 15 -21.29 12.16 4.97
CA PHE A 15 -20.39 13.28 5.24
C PHE A 15 -19.30 12.88 6.23
N ASN A 16 -19.64 12.33 7.39
CA ASN A 16 -18.66 11.96 8.40
C ASN A 16 -17.69 10.89 7.89
N VAL A 17 -18.22 9.81 7.29
CA VAL A 17 -17.38 8.72 6.75
C VAL A 17 -16.42 9.26 5.67
N PHE A 18 -16.94 10.04 4.73
CA PHE A 18 -16.15 10.58 3.63
C PHE A 18 -15.07 11.54 4.13
N PHE A 19 -15.43 12.52 4.98
CA PHE A 19 -14.49 13.54 5.42
C PHE A 19 -13.44 13.01 6.40
N GLU A 20 -13.80 12.11 7.32
CA GLU A 20 -12.84 11.53 8.25
C GLU A 20 -11.83 10.64 7.53
N GLN A 21 -12.29 9.77 6.63
CA GLN A 21 -11.40 8.89 5.88
C GLN A 21 -10.51 9.70 4.92
N TYR A 22 -11.08 10.63 4.15
CA TYR A 22 -10.32 11.44 3.22
C TYR A 22 -9.26 12.29 3.94
N LYS A 23 -9.61 12.87 5.09
CA LYS A 23 -8.66 13.64 5.89
C LYS A 23 -7.52 12.77 6.41
N LYS A 24 -7.82 11.58 6.95
CA LYS A 24 -6.79 10.63 7.41
C LYS A 24 -5.86 10.21 6.27
N THR A 25 -6.42 9.83 5.13
CA THR A 25 -5.63 9.46 3.93
C THR A 25 -4.74 10.61 3.47
N TYR A 26 -5.28 11.83 3.42
CA TYR A 26 -4.52 13.03 3.06
C TYR A 26 -3.36 13.29 4.03
N GLU A 27 -3.62 13.27 5.33
CA GLU A 27 -2.60 13.52 6.36
C GLU A 27 -1.49 12.45 6.31
N SER A 28 -1.85 11.16 6.21
CA SER A 28 -0.87 10.08 6.09
C SER A 28 -0.02 10.21 4.81
N MET A 29 -0.63 10.56 3.68
CA MET A 29 0.07 10.76 2.41
C MET A 29 1.08 11.90 2.48
N ILE A 30 0.71 13.02 3.10
CA ILE A 30 1.62 14.15 3.27
C ILE A 30 2.79 13.79 4.19
N GLN A 31 2.54 13.04 5.28
CA GLN A 31 3.61 12.59 6.18
C GLN A 31 4.58 11.63 5.49
N ILE A 32 4.06 10.67 4.72
CA ILE A 32 4.88 9.75 3.91
C ILE A 32 5.70 10.54 2.90
N TRP A 33 5.10 11.48 2.17
CA TRP A 33 5.77 12.30 1.18
C TRP A 33 6.87 13.20 1.78
N ASP A 34 6.61 13.80 2.93
CA ASP A 34 7.58 14.63 3.62
C ASP A 34 8.77 13.80 4.16
N GLY A 35 8.51 12.61 4.69
CA GLY A 35 9.56 11.67 5.09
C GLY A 35 10.39 11.17 3.90
N LEU A 36 9.73 10.83 2.79
CA LEU A 36 10.36 10.42 1.55
C LEU A 36 11.30 11.51 1.02
N ARG A 37 10.81 12.74 0.84
CA ARG A 37 11.64 13.84 0.32
C ARG A 37 12.84 14.13 1.21
N GLN A 38 12.67 14.16 2.54
CA GLN A 38 13.80 14.41 3.44
C GLN A 38 14.95 13.41 3.29
N ARG A 39 14.67 12.20 2.80
CA ARG A 39 15.68 11.15 2.61
C ARG A 39 16.13 10.98 1.16
N ALA A 40 15.20 11.06 0.21
CA ALA A 40 15.43 10.74 -1.19
C ALA A 40 15.76 11.97 -2.05
N ASP A 41 15.21 13.15 -1.74
CA ASP A 41 15.47 14.40 -2.48
C ASP A 41 16.87 14.95 -2.10
N ALA A 42 17.91 14.30 -2.65
CA ALA A 42 19.30 14.57 -2.35
C ALA A 42 19.74 15.91 -2.96
N ASN A 43 19.20 16.24 -4.13
CA ASN A 43 19.48 17.49 -4.84
C ASN A 43 18.64 18.69 -4.33
N LYS A 44 17.62 18.44 -3.51
CA LYS A 44 16.70 19.43 -2.91
C LYS A 44 15.89 20.21 -3.93
N ASP A 45 15.53 19.58 -5.04
CA ASP A 45 14.72 20.19 -6.09
C ASP A 45 13.21 20.05 -5.85
N GLY A 46 12.82 19.37 -4.77
CA GLY A 46 11.42 19.14 -4.39
C GLY A 46 10.77 17.93 -5.07
N GLN A 47 11.53 17.18 -5.87
CA GLN A 47 11.12 15.95 -6.55
C GLN A 47 12.00 14.78 -6.08
N VAL A 48 11.64 13.57 -6.49
CA VAL A 48 12.45 12.38 -6.27
C VAL A 48 12.67 11.73 -7.63
N SER A 49 13.91 11.75 -8.10
CA SER A 49 14.33 11.08 -9.34
C SER A 49 14.33 9.55 -9.19
N VAL A 50 14.41 8.84 -10.32
CA VAL A 50 14.48 7.37 -10.33
C VAL A 50 15.76 6.90 -9.63
N GLU A 51 16.86 7.60 -9.83
CA GLU A 51 18.16 7.30 -9.24
C GLU A 51 18.14 7.50 -7.71
N GLU A 52 17.52 8.57 -7.23
CA GLU A 52 17.32 8.84 -5.80
C GLU A 52 16.43 7.78 -5.15
N TRP A 53 15.31 7.44 -5.80
CA TRP A 53 14.41 6.38 -5.36
C TRP A 53 15.12 5.03 -5.24
N ALA A 54 15.86 4.63 -6.29
CA ALA A 54 16.60 3.38 -6.32
C ALA A 54 17.72 3.34 -5.27
N SER A 55 18.47 4.43 -5.11
CA SER A 55 19.52 4.54 -4.10
C SER A 55 18.96 4.39 -2.69
N MET A 56 17.85 5.06 -2.40
CA MET A 56 17.17 4.99 -1.11
C MET A 56 16.69 3.56 -0.79
N TRP A 57 16.04 2.88 -1.73
CA TRP A 57 15.62 1.49 -1.50
C TRP A 57 16.80 0.51 -1.42
N ASN A 58 17.90 0.79 -2.11
CA ASN A 58 19.14 0.03 -1.95
C ASN A 58 19.78 0.22 -0.56
N GLU A 59 19.64 1.39 0.05
CA GLU A 59 20.03 1.58 1.46
C GLU A 59 19.13 0.79 2.41
N TYR A 60 17.82 0.81 2.17
CA TYR A 60 16.86 -0.01 2.92
C TYR A 60 17.20 -1.50 2.85
N ALA A 61 17.52 -2.00 1.65
CA ALA A 61 17.85 -3.41 1.42
C ALA A 61 19.05 -3.90 2.25
N LYS A 62 20.00 -2.99 2.59
CA LYS A 62 21.17 -3.31 3.42
C LYS A 62 20.85 -3.44 4.91
N ASN A 63 19.78 -2.81 5.38
CA ASN A 63 19.36 -2.85 6.79
C ASN A 63 17.84 -2.74 6.96
N PRO A 64 17.06 -3.73 6.47
CA PRO A 64 15.59 -3.67 6.45
C PRO A 64 14.96 -3.72 7.84
N GLU A 65 15.71 -4.16 8.86
CA GLU A 65 15.27 -4.15 10.26
C GLU A 65 15.29 -2.75 10.89
N ASN A 66 16.04 -1.82 10.29
CA ASN A 66 16.08 -0.43 10.72
C ASN A 66 15.33 0.47 9.73
N ALA A 67 14.12 0.05 9.38
CA ALA A 67 13.21 0.82 8.53
C ALA A 67 12.97 2.21 9.13
N LEU A 68 13.00 3.23 8.27
CA LEU A 68 12.62 4.58 8.67
C LEU A 68 11.12 4.65 8.96
N GLU A 69 10.72 5.54 9.85
CA GLU A 69 9.32 5.67 10.28
C GLU A 69 8.35 5.85 9.09
N TRP A 70 8.71 6.69 8.12
CA TRP A 70 7.88 6.91 6.93
C TRP A 70 7.76 5.66 6.06
N GLN A 71 8.75 4.76 6.04
CA GLN A 71 8.68 3.49 5.31
C GLN A 71 7.70 2.53 5.98
N THR A 72 7.69 2.50 7.32
CA THR A 72 6.70 1.74 8.09
C THR A 72 5.30 2.32 7.90
N GLN A 73 5.15 3.65 7.88
CA GLN A 73 3.88 4.30 7.59
C GLN A 73 3.41 4.01 6.15
N TYR A 74 4.33 3.98 5.18
CA TYR A 74 4.02 3.66 3.79
C TYR A 74 3.59 2.20 3.63
N LEU A 75 4.30 1.25 4.25
CA LEU A 75 3.89 -0.16 4.31
C LEU A 75 2.48 -0.29 4.88
N ARG A 76 2.23 0.36 6.03
CA ARG A 76 0.92 0.32 6.69
C ARG A 76 -0.17 0.91 5.80
N PHE A 77 0.12 2.04 5.15
CA PHE A 77 -0.80 2.66 4.21
C PHE A 77 -1.15 1.72 3.06
N MET A 78 -0.16 1.04 2.45
CA MET A 78 -0.41 0.10 1.36
C MET A 78 -1.23 -1.10 1.82
N PHE A 79 -0.96 -1.62 3.03
CA PHE A 79 -1.78 -2.68 3.61
C PHE A 79 -3.22 -2.23 3.84
N ASP A 80 -3.44 -1.08 4.48
CA ASP A 80 -4.79 -0.56 4.76
C ASP A 80 -5.54 -0.16 3.47
N LEU A 81 -4.81 0.11 2.37
CA LEU A 81 -5.39 0.35 1.06
C LEU A 81 -5.91 -0.96 0.44
N GLU A 82 -5.17 -2.06 0.63
CA GLU A 82 -5.55 -3.41 0.18
C GLU A 82 -6.65 -4.03 1.05
N ASP A 83 -6.57 -3.94 2.38
CA ASP A 83 -7.58 -4.39 3.35
C ASP A 83 -8.78 -3.42 3.40
N ALA A 84 -9.55 -3.41 2.31
CA ALA A 84 -10.70 -2.53 2.15
C ALA A 84 -11.84 -2.86 3.13
N SER A 85 -11.94 -4.11 3.58
CA SER A 85 -12.92 -4.56 4.57
C SER A 85 -12.54 -4.15 6.00
N GLY A 86 -11.25 -3.96 6.29
CA GLY A 86 -10.72 -3.62 7.61
C GLY A 86 -10.71 -4.79 8.58
N ASP A 87 -10.64 -6.03 8.07
CA ASP A 87 -10.67 -7.24 8.90
C ASP A 87 -9.28 -7.67 9.39
N GLY A 88 -8.23 -6.95 8.96
CA GLY A 88 -6.84 -7.19 9.32
C GLY A 88 -6.13 -8.19 8.42
N SER A 89 -6.74 -8.59 7.32
CA SER A 89 -6.16 -9.44 6.27
C SER A 89 -6.57 -8.97 4.89
N ILE A 90 -5.77 -9.34 3.89
CA ILE A 90 -6.04 -9.06 2.47
C ILE A 90 -6.50 -10.36 1.82
N ASP A 91 -7.70 -10.36 1.28
CA ASP A 91 -8.21 -11.46 0.46
C ASP A 91 -7.95 -11.25 -1.05
N VAL A 92 -8.28 -12.27 -1.85
CA VAL A 92 -8.04 -12.25 -3.30
C VAL A 92 -8.90 -11.20 -4.03
N ASP A 93 -10.12 -10.95 -3.57
CA ASP A 93 -11.06 -10.04 -4.22
C ASP A 93 -10.65 -8.58 -3.93
N GLU A 94 -10.24 -8.31 -2.70
CA GLU A 94 -9.63 -7.05 -2.26
C GLU A 94 -8.37 -6.73 -3.06
N PHE A 95 -7.44 -7.69 -3.14
CA PHE A 95 -6.19 -7.54 -3.87
C PHE A 95 -6.41 -7.26 -5.37
N ILE A 96 -7.30 -8.01 -6.01
CA ILE A 96 -7.67 -7.78 -7.42
C ILE A 96 -8.29 -6.40 -7.60
N SER A 97 -9.21 -6.00 -6.71
CA SER A 97 -9.88 -4.70 -6.78
C SER A 97 -8.89 -3.55 -6.78
N VAL A 98 -7.93 -3.56 -5.85
CA VAL A 98 -6.90 -2.52 -5.74
C VAL A 98 -5.94 -2.55 -6.91
N CYS A 99 -5.39 -3.72 -7.26
CA CYS A 99 -4.43 -3.84 -8.36
C CYS A 99 -5.04 -3.46 -9.73
N SER A 100 -6.33 -3.76 -9.95
CA SER A 100 -7.02 -3.35 -11.17
C SER A 100 -7.24 -1.84 -11.27
N CYS A 101 -7.34 -1.10 -10.15
CA CYS A 101 -7.32 0.37 -10.18
C CYS A 101 -6.01 0.94 -10.74
N TYR A 102 -4.91 0.20 -10.65
CA TYR A 102 -3.61 0.55 -11.25
C TYR A 102 -3.46 0.07 -12.70
N GLY A 103 -4.53 -0.45 -13.31
CA GLY A 103 -4.54 -0.89 -14.71
C GLY A 103 -3.98 -2.29 -14.95
N LEU A 104 -3.86 -3.11 -13.89
CA LEU A 104 -3.44 -4.50 -14.01
C LEU A 104 -4.61 -5.41 -14.37
N GLU A 105 -4.34 -6.41 -15.20
CA GLU A 105 -5.34 -7.40 -15.61
C GLU A 105 -5.77 -8.26 -14.41
N PRO A 106 -7.08 -8.44 -14.15
CA PRO A 106 -7.57 -9.20 -13.00
C PRO A 106 -7.02 -10.62 -12.92
N SER A 107 -6.80 -11.28 -14.07
CA SER A 107 -6.23 -12.62 -14.12
C SER A 107 -4.78 -12.66 -13.65
N GLU A 108 -4.00 -11.63 -13.96
CA GLU A 108 -2.61 -11.52 -13.48
C GLU A 108 -2.58 -11.24 -11.98
N CYS A 109 -3.44 -10.32 -11.50
CA CYS A 109 -3.57 -10.01 -10.08
C CYS A 109 -3.92 -11.26 -9.27
N LYS A 110 -4.83 -12.09 -9.79
CA LYS A 110 -5.20 -13.37 -9.15
C LYS A 110 -4.02 -14.35 -9.08
N GLU A 111 -3.22 -14.45 -10.14
CA GLU A 111 -2.02 -15.30 -10.14
C GLU A 111 -0.97 -14.78 -9.17
N ALA A 112 -0.76 -13.45 -9.12
CA ALA A 112 0.13 -12.80 -8.18
C ALA A 112 -0.31 -13.05 -6.73
N PHE A 113 -1.61 -12.92 -6.42
CA PHE A 113 -2.14 -13.22 -5.10
C PHE A 113 -1.86 -14.67 -4.69
N GLN A 114 -2.10 -15.64 -5.58
CA GLN A 114 -1.83 -17.06 -5.31
C GLN A 114 -0.37 -17.31 -4.96
N LYS A 115 0.57 -16.60 -5.60
CA LYS A 115 2.00 -16.70 -5.33
C LYS A 115 2.38 -16.02 -4.01
N MET A 116 1.91 -14.79 -3.76
CA MET A 116 2.24 -14.07 -2.52
C MET A 116 1.64 -14.74 -1.28
N SER A 117 0.43 -15.30 -1.39
CA SER A 117 -0.26 -15.97 -0.28
C SER A 117 0.23 -17.40 -0.03
N CYS A 118 1.11 -17.92 -0.88
CA CYS A 118 1.52 -19.33 -0.90
C CYS A 118 0.31 -20.29 -0.90
N GLY A 119 -0.76 -19.93 -1.62
CA GLY A 119 -2.00 -20.71 -1.71
C GLY A 119 -2.96 -20.56 -0.52
N LYS A 120 -2.70 -19.65 0.43
CA LYS A 120 -3.65 -19.29 1.48
C LYS A 120 -4.78 -18.42 0.93
N LYS A 121 -5.88 -18.35 1.68
CA LYS A 121 -7.06 -17.54 1.33
C LYS A 121 -6.85 -16.05 1.58
N GLU A 122 -6.03 -15.72 2.56
CA GLU A 122 -5.83 -14.36 3.04
C GLU A 122 -4.36 -14.17 3.45
N VAL A 123 -3.92 -12.92 3.44
CA VAL A 123 -2.60 -12.48 3.92
C VAL A 123 -2.79 -11.45 5.02
N ASN A 124 -2.43 -11.79 6.25
CA ASN A 124 -2.55 -10.86 7.38
C ASN A 124 -1.42 -9.82 7.41
N TYR A 125 -1.55 -8.81 8.25
CA TYR A 125 -0.56 -7.72 8.35
C TYR A 125 0.88 -8.20 8.60
N GLU A 126 1.10 -9.16 9.51
CA GLU A 126 2.43 -9.68 9.82
C GLU A 126 3.07 -10.40 8.62
N GLN A 127 2.26 -11.15 7.87
CA GLN A 127 2.69 -11.80 6.63
C GLN A 127 3.00 -10.76 5.55
N PHE A 128 2.16 -9.74 5.42
CA PHE A 128 2.40 -8.64 4.47
C PHE A 128 3.69 -7.88 4.79
N VAL A 129 4.02 -7.65 6.06
CA VAL A 129 5.31 -7.07 6.47
C VAL A 129 6.50 -7.90 5.99
N ALA A 130 6.41 -9.23 6.10
CA ALA A 130 7.46 -10.11 5.63
C ALA A 130 7.59 -10.09 4.09
N LEU A 131 6.45 -10.08 3.37
CA LEU A 131 6.42 -9.98 1.91
C LEU A 131 6.96 -8.64 1.41
N TRP A 132 6.63 -7.54 2.10
CA TRP A 132 7.15 -6.20 1.83
C TRP A 132 8.67 -6.18 1.94
N LYS A 133 9.21 -6.70 3.04
CA LYS A 133 10.67 -6.83 3.22
C LYS A 133 11.29 -7.62 2.07
N GLN A 134 10.70 -8.77 1.70
CA GLN A 134 11.16 -9.58 0.58
C GLN A 134 11.17 -8.80 -0.74
N PHE A 135 10.10 -8.06 -1.06
CA PHE A 135 10.03 -7.29 -2.31
C PHE A 135 11.20 -6.31 -2.48
N PHE A 136 11.62 -5.65 -1.41
CA PHE A 136 12.69 -4.65 -1.47
C PHE A 136 14.10 -5.20 -1.19
N THR A 137 14.23 -6.50 -0.87
CA THR A 137 15.53 -7.08 -0.47
C THR A 137 15.92 -8.33 -1.26
N SER A 138 14.96 -9.07 -1.81
CA SER A 138 15.23 -10.34 -2.47
C SER A 138 15.71 -10.16 -3.90
N GLU A 139 16.71 -10.95 -4.28
CA GLU A 139 17.15 -11.13 -5.66
C GLU A 139 16.59 -12.41 -6.29
N ASN A 140 15.87 -13.24 -5.53
CA ASN A 140 15.27 -14.48 -6.04
C ASN A 140 13.94 -14.18 -6.75
N PRO A 141 13.82 -14.39 -8.07
CA PRO A 141 12.58 -14.07 -8.81
C PRO A 141 11.35 -14.86 -8.36
N SER A 142 11.56 -15.99 -7.68
CA SER A 142 10.46 -16.87 -7.23
C SER A 142 9.92 -16.54 -5.85
N ASP A 143 10.51 -15.57 -5.15
CA ASP A 143 10.07 -15.26 -3.79
C ASP A 143 8.66 -14.66 -3.76
N PRO A 144 7.80 -15.07 -2.80
CA PRO A 144 6.41 -14.59 -2.71
C PRO A 144 6.28 -13.06 -2.64
N GLY A 145 7.24 -12.38 -2.02
CA GLY A 145 7.27 -10.92 -1.94
C GLY A 145 7.26 -10.20 -3.28
N ASN A 146 7.78 -10.82 -4.35
CA ASN A 146 7.81 -10.20 -5.68
C ASN A 146 6.40 -9.96 -6.26
N PHE A 147 5.37 -10.60 -5.72
CA PHE A 147 4.03 -10.58 -6.27
C PHE A 147 3.06 -9.63 -5.54
N ILE A 148 3.53 -8.88 -4.53
CA ILE A 148 2.68 -8.00 -3.70
C ILE A 148 2.07 -6.80 -4.45
N PHE A 149 2.55 -6.47 -5.66
CA PHE A 149 1.98 -5.39 -6.48
C PHE A 149 1.25 -5.92 -7.72
N GLY A 150 0.73 -7.14 -7.65
CA GLY A 150 -0.19 -7.69 -8.66
C GLY A 150 0.45 -8.13 -9.97
N LYS A 151 1.76 -7.93 -10.13
CA LYS A 151 2.53 -8.37 -11.31
C LYS A 151 3.18 -9.72 -11.10
N THR A 152 3.29 -10.48 -12.19
CA THR A 152 3.91 -11.80 -12.21
C THR A 152 5.26 -11.85 -12.92
N LYS A 153 5.66 -10.75 -13.57
CA LYS A 153 6.89 -10.62 -14.37
C LYS A 153 7.46 -9.22 -14.24
N PHE A 154 8.79 -9.12 -14.16
CA PHE A 154 9.58 -7.88 -14.12
C PHE A 154 10.64 -7.89 -15.22
#